data_AF-A0A396KFQ7-F1
#
_entry.id   AF-A0A396KFQ7-F1
#
_cell.length_a   1.000
_cell.length_b   1.000
_cell.length_c   1.000
_cell.angle_alpha   90.00
_cell.angle_beta   90.00
_cell.angle_gamma   90.00
#
_symmetry.space_group_name_H-M   'P 1'
#
loop_
_entity.id
_entity.type
_entity.pdbx_description
1 polymer ?
#
loop_
_entity_poly.entity_id
_entity_poly.type
_entity_poly.pdbx_seq_one_letter_code
_entity_poly.pdbx_strand_id
1 'polypeptide(L)'
;MRKKILGTDLKVSAIGLGCMGMNHAYGASVDKTEMINLIAQAVDIVCPVTAIQNRYSMMARWHEKLFPVLEELNIGFVAFSPLANGFLSGKYNAQSVFEKNIDYRSIMPQFQKDSYEKNQEFLAWIQAFAEEKNATVAQISLAWLVDKKPYLVPIPGTRKLERLKENAGASDILLTPEEVKKTDDMLERIPMSEVFGGTKVTK
;
A
#
# COMPACT_ATOMS: atom_id res chain seq x y z
N MET A 1 -6.60 18.22 26.82
CA MET A 1 -6.18 16.81 26.82
C MET A 1 -4.71 16.65 27.16
N ARG A 2 -4.35 15.57 27.88
CA ARG A 2 -2.95 15.22 28.15
C ARG A 2 -2.21 14.98 26.83
N LYS A 3 -0.96 15.43 26.75
CA LYS A 3 -0.10 15.28 25.57
C LYS A 3 1.08 14.35 25.89
N LYS A 4 1.64 13.70 24.87
CA LYS A 4 2.89 12.95 24.93
C LYS A 4 3.82 13.39 23.80
N ILE A 5 5.12 13.16 23.96
CA ILE A 5 6.10 13.30 22.87
C ILE A 5 6.33 11.90 22.31
N LEU A 6 6.13 11.74 21.00
CA LEU A 6 6.55 10.57 20.25
C LEU A 6 7.86 10.90 19.52
N GLY A 7 8.82 9.98 19.57
CA GLY A 7 10.16 10.23 19.02
C GLY A 7 10.87 11.35 19.79
N THR A 8 11.46 12.30 19.06
CA THR A 8 12.25 13.40 19.61
C THR A 8 11.43 14.64 19.97
N ASP A 9 10.44 14.99 19.16
CA ASP A 9 9.82 16.32 19.18
C ASP A 9 8.33 16.34 18.78
N LEU A 10 7.76 15.20 18.34
CA LEU A 10 6.38 15.15 17.90
C LEU A 10 5.40 15.12 19.09
N LYS A 11 4.80 16.27 19.41
CA LYS A 11 3.83 16.41 20.50
C LYS A 11 2.41 16.00 20.06
N VAL A 12 1.94 14.86 20.53
CA VAL A 12 0.62 14.27 20.19
C VAL A 12 -0.32 14.21 21.39
N SER A 13 -1.60 13.90 21.14
CA SER A 13 -2.52 13.51 22.21
C SER A 13 -2.02 12.23 22.92
N ALA A 14 -2.28 12.11 24.23
CA ALA A 14 -1.92 10.91 24.97
C ALA A 14 -2.67 9.64 24.50
N ILE A 15 -3.76 9.82 23.73
CA ILE A 15 -4.55 8.77 23.09
C ILE A 15 -4.80 9.19 21.64
N GLY A 16 -4.55 8.28 20.69
CA GLY A 16 -4.89 8.46 19.28
C GLY A 16 -6.05 7.56 18.84
N LEU A 17 -6.60 7.82 17.66
CA LEU A 17 -7.66 7.01 17.06
C LEU A 17 -7.07 5.83 16.26
N GLY A 18 -7.28 4.62 16.74
CA GLY A 18 -6.98 3.41 15.97
C GLY A 18 -8.02 3.21 14.87
N CYS A 19 -7.63 3.33 13.61
CA CYS A 19 -8.55 3.21 12.47
C CYS A 19 -8.65 1.79 11.90
N MET A 20 -7.84 0.82 12.38
CA MET A 20 -7.79 -0.54 11.82
C MET A 20 -9.17 -1.21 11.81
N GLY A 21 -9.95 -1.09 12.89
CA GLY A 21 -11.28 -1.71 13.00
C GLY A 21 -12.36 -1.08 12.13
N MET A 22 -12.07 0.04 11.43
CA MET A 22 -13.05 0.68 10.55
C MET A 22 -13.18 -0.06 9.22
N ASN A 23 -12.08 -0.63 8.73
CA ASN A 23 -12.00 -1.25 7.41
C ASN A 23 -11.26 -2.60 7.37
N HIS A 24 -10.64 -3.01 8.48
CA HIS A 24 -9.81 -4.21 8.53
C HIS A 24 -9.89 -4.94 9.89
N ALA A 25 -9.43 -6.19 9.92
CA ALA A 25 -9.25 -7.05 11.09
C ALA A 25 -10.51 -7.47 11.90
N TYR A 26 -11.55 -6.65 12.05
CA TYR A 26 -12.67 -6.91 12.96
C TYR A 26 -14.03 -6.55 12.34
N GLY A 27 -14.92 -7.54 12.19
CA GLY A 27 -16.32 -7.31 11.80
C GLY A 27 -16.56 -6.90 10.34
N ALA A 28 -17.81 -6.53 10.04
CA ALA A 28 -18.15 -5.92 8.76
C ALA A 28 -17.56 -4.50 8.71
N SER A 29 -17.03 -4.11 7.55
CA SER A 29 -16.59 -2.73 7.34
C SER A 29 -17.77 -1.77 7.55
N VAL A 30 -17.52 -0.69 8.30
CA VAL A 30 -18.48 0.39 8.50
C VAL A 30 -18.75 1.09 7.16
N ASP A 31 -19.85 1.85 7.01
CA ASP A 31 -20.08 2.59 5.76
C ASP A 31 -18.93 3.59 5.50
N LYS A 32 -18.56 3.77 4.24
CA LYS A 32 -17.44 4.63 3.85
C LYS A 32 -17.67 6.09 4.27
N THR A 33 -18.89 6.59 4.19
CA THR A 33 -19.26 7.96 4.57
C THR A 33 -19.17 8.12 6.07
N GLU A 34 -19.62 7.11 6.82
CA GLU A 34 -19.48 7.06 8.28
C GLU A 34 -18.02 7.07 8.71
N MET A 35 -17.12 6.33 8.04
CA MET A 35 -15.68 6.39 8.33
C MET A 35 -15.08 7.78 8.09
N ILE A 36 -15.45 8.45 6.98
CA ILE A 36 -14.98 9.81 6.68
C ILE A 36 -15.47 10.78 7.76
N ASN A 37 -16.76 10.70 8.12
CA ASN A 37 -17.35 11.53 9.17
C ASN A 37 -16.70 11.28 10.53
N LEU A 38 -16.38 10.04 10.86
CA LEU A 38 -15.70 9.68 12.11
C LEU A 38 -14.28 10.24 12.17
N ILE A 39 -13.52 10.20 11.07
CA ILE A 39 -12.19 10.81 10.99
C ILE A 39 -12.30 12.33 11.17
N ALA A 40 -13.24 12.98 10.47
CA ALA A 40 -13.48 14.42 10.61
C ALA A 40 -13.84 14.81 12.05
N GLN A 41 -14.78 14.11 12.68
CA GLN A 41 -15.17 14.34 14.07
C GLN A 41 -14.03 14.07 15.06
N ALA A 42 -13.19 13.06 14.81
CA ALA A 42 -12.07 12.76 15.70
C ALA A 42 -11.02 13.87 15.73
N VAL A 43 -10.78 14.50 14.57
CA VAL A 43 -9.92 15.69 14.44
C VAL A 43 -10.46 16.84 15.30
N ASP A 44 -11.79 17.05 15.29
CA ASP A 44 -12.44 18.14 16.03
C ASP A 44 -12.60 17.88 17.54
N ILE A 45 -12.89 16.63 17.95
CA ILE A 45 -13.37 16.32 19.31
C ILE A 45 -12.26 15.73 20.23
N VAL A 46 -11.40 14.85 19.73
CA VAL A 46 -10.61 13.92 20.59
C VAL A 46 -9.11 13.97 20.35
N CYS A 47 -8.61 14.03 19.12
CA CYS A 47 -7.17 14.08 18.89
C CYS A 47 -6.86 14.45 17.44
N PRO A 48 -5.79 15.20 17.18
CA PRO A 48 -5.25 15.29 15.83
C PRO A 48 -4.97 13.86 15.31
N VAL A 49 -5.66 13.45 14.24
CA VAL A 49 -5.35 12.21 13.54
C VAL A 49 -4.15 12.49 12.65
N THR A 50 -2.96 12.06 13.06
CA THR A 50 -1.72 12.39 12.33
C THR A 50 -1.48 11.48 11.11
N ALA A 51 -1.97 10.24 11.15
CA ALA A 51 -1.87 9.31 10.04
C ALA A 51 -2.95 8.23 10.09
N ILE A 52 -3.30 7.70 8.92
CA ILE A 52 -4.05 6.45 8.77
C ILE A 52 -3.15 5.36 8.16
N GLN A 53 -3.45 4.10 8.41
CA GLN A 53 -2.74 2.97 7.81
C GLN A 53 -3.71 2.07 7.08
N ASN A 54 -3.62 2.03 5.75
CA ASN A 54 -4.53 1.28 4.88
C ASN A 54 -3.77 0.53 3.79
N ARG A 55 -4.40 -0.51 3.25
CA ARG A 55 -3.84 -1.26 2.11
C ARG A 55 -3.72 -0.35 0.91
N TYR A 56 -2.51 -0.25 0.35
CA TYR A 56 -2.26 0.52 -0.86
C TYR A 56 -1.01 0.03 -1.59
N SER A 57 -1.14 -0.23 -2.89
CA SER A 57 -0.07 -0.64 -3.80
C SER A 57 -0.51 -0.37 -5.25
N MET A 58 0.36 -0.59 -6.23
CA MET A 58 0.00 -0.48 -7.65
C MET A 58 -1.23 -1.33 -8.04
N MET A 59 -1.44 -2.48 -7.38
CA MET A 59 -2.59 -3.37 -7.61
C MET A 59 -3.81 -3.06 -6.73
N ALA A 60 -3.68 -2.20 -5.71
CA ALA A 60 -4.68 -1.98 -4.68
C ALA A 60 -4.91 -0.48 -4.44
N ARG A 61 -5.57 0.19 -5.38
CA ARG A 61 -5.73 1.66 -5.39
C ARG A 61 -7.08 2.19 -4.87
N TRP A 62 -7.96 1.33 -4.37
CA TRP A 62 -9.30 1.69 -3.89
C TRP A 62 -9.36 2.71 -2.73
N HIS A 63 -8.25 2.96 -2.02
CA HIS A 63 -8.20 3.98 -0.96
C HIS A 63 -7.77 5.37 -1.44
N GLU A 64 -7.43 5.56 -2.72
CA GLU A 64 -7.11 6.89 -3.29
C GLU A 64 -8.27 7.87 -3.15
N LYS A 65 -9.51 7.36 -3.08
CA LYS A 65 -10.71 8.14 -2.75
C LYS A 65 -10.67 8.87 -1.39
N LEU A 66 -9.72 8.54 -0.52
CA LEU A 66 -9.48 9.24 0.75
C LEU A 66 -8.49 10.40 0.59
N PHE A 67 -7.70 10.45 -0.48
CA PHE A 67 -6.63 11.43 -0.64
C PHE A 67 -7.08 12.89 -0.50
N PRO A 68 -8.25 13.31 -1.05
CA PRO A 68 -8.70 14.70 -0.88
C PRO A 68 -8.88 15.11 0.60
N VAL A 69 -9.49 14.27 1.43
CA VAL A 69 -9.72 14.59 2.85
C VAL A 69 -8.42 14.51 3.67
N LEU A 70 -7.48 13.65 3.28
CA LEU A 70 -6.17 13.58 3.94
C LEU A 70 -5.32 14.81 3.64
N GLU A 71 -5.39 15.32 2.40
CA GLU A 71 -4.73 16.56 1.98
C GLU A 71 -5.33 17.77 2.72
N GLU A 72 -6.65 17.86 2.79
CA GLU A 72 -7.36 18.92 3.50
C GLU A 72 -7.00 18.96 5.00
N LEU A 73 -6.92 17.79 5.64
CA LEU A 73 -6.70 17.66 7.07
C LEU A 73 -5.23 17.47 7.47
N ASN A 74 -4.28 17.50 6.52
CA ASN A 74 -2.85 17.24 6.72
C ASN A 74 -2.56 15.89 7.43
N ILE A 75 -3.21 14.82 6.97
CA ILE A 75 -3.10 13.48 7.54
C ILE A 75 -2.18 12.61 6.68
N GLY A 76 -1.18 11.97 7.31
CA GLY A 76 -0.30 11.00 6.65
C GLY A 76 -1.03 9.72 6.22
N PHE A 77 -0.55 9.08 5.16
CA PHE A 77 -1.04 7.76 4.72
C PHE A 77 0.09 6.73 4.76
N VAL A 78 -0.02 5.79 5.69
CA VAL A 78 0.91 4.67 5.81
C VAL A 78 0.42 3.50 4.95
N ALA A 79 1.10 3.22 3.85
CA ALA A 79 0.70 2.20 2.89
C ALA A 79 1.07 0.79 3.37
N PHE A 80 0.06 0.05 3.83
CA PHE A 80 0.17 -1.35 4.23
C PHE A 80 0.16 -2.29 3.02
N SER A 81 0.99 -3.35 3.09
CA SER A 81 1.20 -4.30 1.99
C SER A 81 1.57 -3.63 0.65
N PRO A 82 2.56 -2.71 0.64
CA PRO A 82 2.88 -1.92 -0.56
C PRO A 82 3.41 -2.78 -1.72
N LEU A 83 3.89 -3.99 -1.41
CA LEU A 83 4.35 -4.97 -2.40
C LEU A 83 3.31 -6.06 -2.72
N ALA A 84 2.02 -5.84 -2.43
CA ALA A 84 0.92 -6.79 -2.68
C ALA A 84 1.21 -8.21 -2.15
N ASN A 85 1.55 -8.30 -0.86
CA ASN A 85 1.95 -9.56 -0.20
C ASN A 85 3.19 -10.24 -0.83
N GLY A 86 4.04 -9.46 -1.49
CA GLY A 86 5.28 -9.91 -2.14
C GLY A 86 5.15 -10.16 -3.64
N PHE A 87 3.94 -10.06 -4.22
CA PHE A 87 3.75 -10.20 -5.66
C PHE A 87 4.56 -9.16 -6.46
N LEU A 88 4.55 -7.90 -6.01
CA LEU A 88 5.30 -6.80 -6.62
C LEU A 88 6.80 -6.80 -6.25
N SER A 89 7.33 -7.90 -5.72
CA SER A 89 8.77 -8.05 -5.52
C SER A 89 9.51 -8.63 -6.72
N GLY A 90 8.77 -9.16 -7.70
CA GLY A 90 9.34 -9.90 -8.84
C GLY A 90 9.90 -11.29 -8.47
N LYS A 91 9.72 -11.77 -7.23
CA LYS A 91 10.26 -13.07 -6.77
C LYS A 91 9.40 -14.28 -7.08
N TYR A 92 8.13 -14.08 -7.46
CA TYR A 92 7.16 -15.14 -7.70
C TYR A 92 6.70 -15.13 -9.15
N ASN A 93 6.34 -16.30 -9.67
CA ASN A 93 5.87 -16.52 -11.03
C ASN A 93 4.72 -17.54 -11.06
N ALA A 94 4.16 -17.82 -12.24
CA ALA A 94 3.05 -18.74 -12.43
C ALA A 94 3.33 -20.20 -11.98
N GLN A 95 4.60 -20.56 -11.77
CA GLN A 95 5.05 -21.86 -11.29
C GLN A 95 5.35 -21.88 -9.78
N SER A 96 5.22 -20.74 -9.11
CA SER A 96 5.47 -20.64 -7.66
C SER A 96 4.40 -21.41 -6.90
N VAL A 97 4.86 -22.29 -6.01
CA VAL A 97 3.99 -23.12 -5.16
C VAL A 97 4.14 -22.68 -3.71
N PHE A 98 3.00 -22.48 -3.05
CA PHE A 98 2.93 -22.13 -1.64
C PHE A 98 2.32 -23.28 -0.85
N GLU A 99 2.84 -23.53 0.35
CA GLU A 99 2.36 -24.61 1.20
C GLU A 99 0.91 -24.36 1.64
N LYS A 100 0.00 -25.27 1.27
CA LYS A 100 -1.42 -25.17 1.60
C LYS A 100 -1.61 -25.17 3.12
N ASN A 101 -2.59 -24.42 3.62
CA ASN A 101 -2.96 -24.28 5.03
C ASN A 101 -1.91 -23.64 5.97
N ILE A 102 -0.66 -23.47 5.54
CA ILE A 102 0.39 -22.78 6.30
C ILE A 102 0.66 -21.39 5.70
N ASP A 103 0.85 -21.33 4.38
CA ASP A 103 1.13 -20.09 3.68
C ASP A 103 -0.16 -19.53 3.08
N TYR A 104 -0.59 -18.38 3.61
CA TYR A 104 -1.82 -17.72 3.16
C TYR A 104 -1.77 -17.32 1.68
N ARG A 105 -0.58 -17.22 1.07
CA ARG A 105 -0.45 -16.97 -0.38
C ARG A 105 -1.04 -18.08 -1.24
N SER A 106 -1.13 -19.31 -0.71
CA SER A 106 -1.74 -20.44 -1.42
C SER A 106 -3.19 -20.20 -1.86
N ILE A 107 -3.92 -19.33 -1.16
CA ILE A 107 -5.32 -18.99 -1.44
C ILE A 107 -5.51 -17.54 -1.92
N MET A 108 -4.45 -16.74 -1.99
CA MET A 108 -4.54 -15.35 -2.42
C MET A 108 -4.77 -15.27 -3.94
N PRO A 109 -5.65 -14.38 -4.42
CA PRO A 109 -6.04 -14.33 -5.83
C PRO A 109 -4.87 -13.99 -6.75
N GLN A 110 -3.99 -13.06 -6.36
CA GLN A 110 -2.87 -12.63 -7.19
C GLN A 110 -1.81 -13.72 -7.42
N PHE A 111 -1.81 -14.80 -6.62
CA PHE A 111 -0.86 -15.90 -6.76
C PHE A 111 -1.43 -17.11 -7.52
N GLN A 112 -2.65 -17.01 -8.06
CA GLN A 112 -3.25 -18.07 -8.87
C GLN A 112 -2.69 -18.03 -10.31
N LYS A 113 -2.67 -19.18 -10.98
CA LYS A 113 -2.12 -19.32 -12.34
C LYS A 113 -2.75 -18.33 -13.33
N ASP A 114 -4.08 -18.29 -13.38
CA ASP A 114 -4.83 -17.39 -14.28
C ASP A 114 -4.59 -15.91 -13.95
N SER A 115 -4.21 -15.59 -12.72
CA SER A 115 -3.86 -14.21 -12.33
C SER A 115 -2.53 -13.77 -12.92
N TYR A 116 -1.56 -14.69 -13.08
CA TYR A 116 -0.31 -14.36 -13.76
C TYR A 116 -0.52 -14.07 -15.26
N GLU A 117 -1.43 -14.79 -15.91
CA GLU A 117 -1.82 -14.51 -17.29
C GLU A 117 -2.47 -13.12 -17.42
N LYS A 118 -3.40 -12.80 -16.52
CA LYS A 118 -4.04 -11.47 -16.48
C LYS A 118 -3.04 -10.34 -16.19
N ASN A 119 -2.03 -10.60 -15.37
CA ASN A 119 -1.03 -9.60 -14.99
C ASN A 119 0.18 -9.56 -15.94
N GLN A 120 0.22 -10.37 -17.01
CA GLN A 120 1.40 -10.52 -17.86
C GLN A 120 1.88 -9.18 -18.42
N GLU A 121 0.96 -8.37 -18.95
CA GLU A 121 1.29 -7.06 -19.53
C GLU A 121 1.88 -6.12 -18.47
N PHE A 122 1.26 -6.09 -17.29
CA PHE A 122 1.73 -5.28 -16.16
C PHE A 122 3.10 -5.72 -15.65
N LEU A 123 3.32 -7.03 -15.51
CA LEU A 123 4.59 -7.59 -15.07
C LEU A 123 5.72 -7.30 -16.07
N ALA A 124 5.44 -7.39 -17.37
CA ALA A 124 6.41 -7.03 -18.41
C ALA A 124 6.74 -5.53 -18.38
N TRP A 125 5.71 -4.68 -18.23
CA TRP A 125 5.89 -3.23 -18.14
C TRP A 125 6.75 -2.83 -16.94
N ILE A 126 6.42 -3.31 -15.73
CA ILE A 126 7.13 -2.90 -14.51
C ILE A 126 8.57 -3.43 -14.50
N GLN A 127 8.82 -4.59 -15.12
CA GLN A 127 10.15 -5.13 -15.29
C GLN A 127 10.99 -4.24 -16.22
N ALA A 128 10.45 -3.82 -17.37
CA ALA A 128 11.13 -2.89 -18.27
C ALA A 128 11.41 -1.53 -17.61
N PHE A 129 10.46 -1.01 -16.84
CA PHE A 129 10.65 0.25 -16.11
C PHE A 129 11.73 0.13 -15.02
N ALA A 130 11.79 -1.02 -14.34
CA ALA A 130 12.84 -1.30 -13.37
C ALA A 130 14.23 -1.35 -14.04
N GLU A 131 14.34 -1.97 -15.21
CA GLU A 131 15.57 -2.00 -16.00
C GLU A 131 16.02 -0.60 -16.44
N GLU A 132 15.10 0.23 -16.94
CA GLU A 132 15.38 1.62 -17.33
C GLU A 132 15.96 2.45 -16.17
N LYS A 133 15.44 2.24 -14.96
CA LYS A 133 15.88 2.94 -13.75
C LYS A 133 17.06 2.27 -13.03
N ASN A 134 17.61 1.17 -13.57
CA ASN A 134 18.61 0.35 -12.90
C ASN A 134 18.18 -0.02 -11.45
N ALA A 135 16.92 -0.42 -11.30
CA ALA A 135 16.26 -0.70 -10.04
C ALA A 135 15.63 -2.11 -10.06
N THR A 136 15.20 -2.59 -8.90
CA THR A 136 14.34 -3.78 -8.82
C THR A 136 12.86 -3.41 -8.97
N VAL A 137 12.02 -4.36 -9.37
CA VAL A 137 10.55 -4.21 -9.41
C VAL A 137 9.99 -3.75 -8.05
N ALA A 138 10.56 -4.26 -6.95
CA ALA A 138 10.22 -3.84 -5.60
C ALA A 138 10.52 -2.36 -5.37
N GLN A 139 11.70 -1.89 -5.79
CA GLN A 139 12.10 -0.49 -5.66
C GLN A 139 11.21 0.42 -6.51
N ILE A 140 10.89 0.07 -7.76
CA ILE A 140 9.94 0.85 -8.59
C ILE A 140 8.57 0.95 -7.92
N SER A 141 8.07 -0.16 -7.40
CA SER A 141 6.77 -0.20 -6.71
C SER A 141 6.73 0.71 -5.48
N LEU A 142 7.83 0.78 -4.74
CA LEU A 142 7.97 1.61 -3.54
C LEU A 142 8.25 3.08 -3.89
N ALA A 143 9.10 3.35 -4.87
CA ALA A 143 9.42 4.70 -5.34
C ALA A 143 8.19 5.41 -5.88
N TRP A 144 7.34 4.71 -6.66
CA TRP A 144 6.05 5.24 -7.09
C TRP A 144 5.18 5.69 -5.90
N LEU A 145 5.12 4.92 -4.81
CA LEU A 145 4.36 5.32 -3.61
C LEU A 145 4.95 6.56 -2.94
N VAL A 146 6.28 6.64 -2.84
CA VAL A 146 7.00 7.76 -2.21
C VAL A 146 6.82 9.04 -3.03
N ASP A 147 6.96 8.97 -4.35
CA ASP A 147 6.92 10.14 -5.22
C ASP A 147 5.49 10.56 -5.62
N LYS A 148 4.48 9.70 -5.42
CA LYS A 148 3.09 10.01 -5.78
C LYS A 148 2.50 11.14 -4.93
N LYS A 149 2.73 11.13 -3.62
CA LYS A 149 2.26 12.17 -2.69
C LYS A 149 3.24 12.32 -1.52
N PRO A 150 3.51 13.55 -1.06
CA PRO A 150 4.48 13.79 0.01
C PRO A 150 4.07 13.22 1.37
N TYR A 151 2.79 12.88 1.57
CA TYR A 151 2.26 12.31 2.80
C TYR A 151 2.15 10.77 2.77
N LEU A 152 2.54 10.12 1.67
CA LEU A 152 2.55 8.66 1.55
C LEU A 152 3.84 8.07 2.11
N VAL A 153 3.70 7.07 2.98
CA VAL A 153 4.83 6.33 3.56
C VAL A 153 4.59 4.83 3.42
N PRO A 154 5.26 4.12 2.49
CA PRO A 154 5.14 2.68 2.39
C PRO A 154 5.88 1.96 3.51
N ILE A 155 5.29 0.87 4.01
CA ILE A 155 5.88 0.02 5.07
C ILE A 155 6.11 -1.43 4.57
N PRO A 156 7.07 -1.66 3.66
CA PRO A 156 7.38 -3.00 3.19
C PRO A 156 7.97 -3.86 4.32
N GLY A 157 7.31 -4.97 4.65
CA GLY A 157 7.79 -5.91 5.66
C GLY A 157 8.86 -6.86 5.11
N THR A 158 9.80 -7.26 5.96
CA THR A 158 10.81 -8.29 5.63
C THR A 158 11.35 -8.96 6.91
N ARG A 159 11.88 -10.17 6.77
CA ARG A 159 12.66 -10.88 7.81
C ARG A 159 14.13 -11.04 7.45
N LYS A 160 14.57 -10.50 6.30
CA LYS A 160 15.92 -10.65 5.77
C LYS A 160 16.60 -9.29 5.59
N LEU A 161 17.86 -9.19 6.00
CA LEU A 161 18.63 -7.96 5.97
C LEU A 161 18.85 -7.45 4.53
N GLU A 162 19.14 -8.34 3.58
CA GLU A 162 19.34 -7.94 2.19
C GLU A 162 18.08 -7.32 1.56
N ARG A 163 16.90 -7.82 1.94
CA ARG A 163 15.61 -7.24 1.51
C ARG A 163 15.33 -5.90 2.17
N LEU A 164 15.75 -5.72 3.43
CA LEU A 164 15.64 -4.42 4.12
C LEU A 164 16.46 -3.36 3.38
N LYS A 165 17.70 -3.70 2.99
CA LYS A 165 18.57 -2.82 2.21
C LYS A 165 18.00 -2.51 0.82
N GLU A 166 17.50 -3.53 0.11
CA GLU A 166 16.84 -3.36 -1.20
C GLU A 166 15.62 -2.44 -1.11
N ASN A 167 14.73 -2.65 -0.13
CA ASN A 167 13.56 -1.81 0.07
C ASN A 167 13.92 -0.38 0.49
N ALA A 168 14.95 -0.20 1.33
CA ALA A 168 15.42 1.12 1.74
C ALA A 168 15.98 1.89 0.53
N GLY A 169 16.75 1.22 -0.34
CA GLY A 169 17.26 1.82 -1.58
C GLY A 169 16.19 2.21 -2.59
N ALA A 170 14.89 2.01 -2.31
CA ALA A 170 13.83 2.59 -3.12
C ALA A 170 13.75 4.12 -2.95
N SER A 171 14.20 4.68 -1.82
CA SER A 171 14.23 6.14 -1.61
C SER A 171 15.21 6.87 -2.51
N ASP A 172 16.17 6.14 -3.09
CA ASP A 172 17.18 6.69 -3.99
C ASP A 172 16.72 6.66 -5.46
N ILE A 173 15.59 5.99 -5.74
CA ILE A 173 14.99 5.93 -7.08
C ILE A 173 14.00 7.08 -7.21
N LEU A 174 14.39 8.11 -7.95
CA LEU A 174 13.56 9.31 -8.15
C LEU A 174 12.69 9.16 -9.40
N LEU A 175 11.37 9.17 -9.20
CA LEU A 175 10.38 9.29 -10.26
C LEU A 175 9.95 10.74 -10.40
N THR A 176 10.03 11.24 -11.63
CA THR A 176 9.53 12.57 -11.97
C THR A 176 7.99 12.61 -11.87
N PRO A 177 7.39 13.80 -11.70
CA PRO A 177 5.92 13.94 -11.74
C PRO A 177 5.30 13.38 -13.03
N GLU A 178 6.02 13.45 -14.15
CA GLU A 178 5.58 12.89 -15.43
C GLU A 178 5.59 11.36 -15.41
N GLU A 179 6.62 10.73 -14.84
CA GLU A 179 6.71 9.27 -14.69
C GLU A 179 5.65 8.72 -13.71
N VAL A 180 5.40 9.42 -12.61
CA VAL A 180 4.31 9.09 -11.68
C VAL A 180 2.98 9.16 -12.42
N LYS A 181 2.71 10.25 -13.17
CA LYS A 181 1.48 10.40 -13.94
C LYS A 181 1.33 9.31 -15.01
N LYS A 182 2.39 9.00 -15.76
CA LYS A 182 2.40 7.91 -16.75
C LYS A 182 2.09 6.56 -16.10
N THR A 183 2.66 6.31 -14.92
CA THR A 183 2.39 5.10 -14.15
C THR A 183 0.93 5.04 -13.73
N ASP A 184 0.36 6.12 -13.21
CA ASP A 184 -1.06 6.19 -12.84
C ASP A 184 -1.99 5.93 -14.04
N ASP A 185 -1.74 6.60 -15.17
CA ASP A 185 -2.51 6.44 -16.40
C ASP A 185 -2.45 4.99 -16.93
N MET A 186 -1.29 4.34 -16.79
CA MET A 186 -1.10 2.93 -17.17
C MET A 186 -1.84 1.99 -16.21
N LEU A 187 -1.71 2.18 -14.89
CA LEU A 187 -2.38 1.35 -13.87
C LEU A 187 -3.91 1.43 -13.96
N GLU A 188 -4.46 2.51 -14.54
CA GLU A 188 -5.91 2.66 -14.77
C GLU A 188 -6.44 1.85 -15.95
N ARG A 189 -5.58 1.56 -16.92
CA ARG A 189 -5.97 0.93 -18.19
C ARG A 189 -5.54 -0.52 -18.30
N ILE A 190 -4.38 -0.84 -17.71
CA ILE A 190 -3.79 -2.17 -17.84
C ILE A 190 -4.66 -3.21 -17.13
N PRO A 191 -5.01 -4.33 -17.79
CA PRO A 191 -5.71 -5.41 -17.11
C PRO A 191 -4.87 -5.93 -15.95
N MET A 192 -5.50 -6.09 -14.78
CA MET A 192 -4.88 -6.72 -13.62
C MET A 192 -5.84 -7.73 -12.99
N SER A 193 -5.28 -8.76 -12.36
CA SER A 193 -6.04 -9.70 -11.56
C SER A 193 -6.55 -9.04 -10.27
N GLU A 194 -7.50 -9.71 -9.62
CA GLU A 194 -7.83 -9.42 -8.24
C GLU A 194 -6.61 -9.56 -7.32
N VAL A 195 -6.57 -8.75 -6.26
CA VAL A 195 -5.51 -8.79 -5.24
C VAL A 195 -6.12 -8.92 -3.84
N PHE A 196 -5.41 -9.64 -2.97
CA PHE A 196 -5.84 -9.89 -1.60
C PHE A 196 -6.22 -8.61 -0.87
N GLY A 197 -7.41 -8.62 -0.24
CA GLY A 197 -8.00 -7.48 0.47
C GLY A 197 -9.04 -6.70 -0.33
N GLY A 198 -9.10 -6.85 -1.66
CA GLY A 198 -10.19 -6.33 -2.51
C GLY A 198 -11.28 -7.35 -2.79
N THR A 199 -10.91 -8.63 -2.84
CA THR A 199 -11.82 -9.75 -3.10
C THR A 199 -11.89 -10.69 -1.91
N LYS A 200 -13.10 -11.19 -1.60
CA LYS A 200 -13.29 -12.23 -0.58
C LYS A 200 -12.57 -13.50 -1.01
N VAL A 201 -11.59 -13.92 -0.21
CA VAL A 201 -10.94 -15.22 -0.39
C VAL A 201 -11.82 -16.29 0.25
N THR A 202 -12.27 -17.25 -0.55
CA THR A 202 -12.91 -18.47 -0.04
C THR A 202 -11.81 -19.44 0.35
N LYS A 203 -11.81 -19.89 1.60
CA LYS A 203 -10.89 -20.92 2.10
C LYS A 203 -11.29 -22.30 1.60
#